data_AF-M1FW57-F1
#
_entry.id   AF-M1FW57-F1
#
_cell.length_a   1.000
_cell.length_b   1.000
_cell.length_c   1.000
_cell.angle_alpha   90.00
_cell.angle_beta   90.00
_cell.angle_gamma   90.00
#
_symmetry.space_group_name_H-M   'P 1'
#
loop_
_entity.id
_entity.type
_entity.pdbx_description
1 polymer ?
#
loop_
_entity_poly.entity_id
_entity_poly.type
_entity_poly.pdbx_seq_one_letter_code
_entity_poly.pdbx_strand_id
1 'polypeptide(L)'
;MINNLDSIILGIKDGEKAIEDLRVVLKKRKEEVITTQTFNYALQCPQTTKEAIVHEILLHFIQNPGEQSLEQVIQYLDGAIQSRIYAKNNPIRNLDEEFRTHINFKDEEGNTLLHHAVIGNKTEEITTLLVTYSANPLIQNADNKVPSDLAQGKTKEVLIKSMKKQANTKKESAMVGSLVPGVIIGGFLGVVLGAGVCVAVSLSGGMILGVMIASSLVASIAIGLAMYFLSQDYEQAKAIEKTISTVSSEISVDDTTVANGKKEPQLT
;
A
#
# COMPACT_ATOMS: atom_id res chain seq x y z
N MET A 1 1.83 -4.12 33.50
CA MET A 1 3.25 -3.79 33.71
C MET A 1 3.70 -3.06 32.45
N ILE A 2 4.14 -1.82 32.55
CA ILE A 2 4.63 -1.06 31.39
C ILE A 2 5.97 -1.70 31.00
N ASN A 3 6.10 -2.20 29.76
CA ASN A 3 7.39 -2.74 29.32
C ASN A 3 8.38 -1.58 29.14
N ASN A 4 9.67 -1.88 29.04
CA ASN A 4 10.70 -0.85 29.05
C ASN A 4 10.61 0.06 27.80
N LEU A 5 10.22 -0.49 26.64
CA LEU A 5 9.95 0.28 25.42
C LEU A 5 8.80 1.29 25.59
N ASP A 6 7.66 0.85 26.14
CA ASP A 6 6.50 1.70 26.39
C ASP A 6 6.85 2.85 27.34
N SER A 7 7.68 2.59 28.36
CA SER A 7 8.16 3.62 29.28
C SER A 7 9.05 4.65 28.59
N ILE A 8 9.83 4.25 27.59
CA ILE A 8 10.67 5.15 26.81
C ILE A 8 9.79 6.01 25.91
N ILE A 9 8.86 5.40 25.17
CA ILE A 9 7.93 6.11 24.27
C ILE A 9 7.11 7.14 25.05
N LEU A 10 6.62 6.80 26.25
CA LEU A 10 5.93 7.73 27.15
C LEU A 10 6.78 8.92 27.59
N GLY A 11 8.10 8.74 27.67
CA GLY A 11 9.05 9.79 28.01
C GLY A 11 9.38 10.73 26.86
N ILE A 12 8.98 10.39 25.62
CA ILE A 12 9.27 11.19 24.43
C ILE A 12 8.37 12.42 24.41
N LYS A 13 8.96 13.61 24.62
CA LYS A 13 8.24 14.89 24.60
C LYS A 13 8.26 15.55 23.22
N ASP A 14 9.44 15.64 22.61
CA ASP A 14 9.72 15.96 21.20
C ASP A 14 11.24 16.04 21.02
N GLY A 15 11.77 15.51 19.91
CA GLY A 15 13.15 15.76 19.49
C GLY A 15 13.96 14.54 19.04
N GLU A 16 14.93 14.80 18.16
CA GLU A 16 15.82 13.82 17.53
C GLU A 16 16.54 12.92 18.54
N LYS A 17 16.96 13.48 19.69
CA LYS A 17 17.62 12.71 20.75
C LYS A 17 16.77 11.56 21.27
N ALA A 18 15.46 11.75 21.39
CA ALA A 18 14.56 10.73 21.91
C ALA A 18 14.32 9.59 20.89
N ILE A 19 14.36 9.92 19.60
CA ILE A 19 14.32 8.94 18.51
C ILE A 19 15.62 8.13 18.50
N GLU A 20 16.77 8.77 18.74
CA GLU A 20 18.04 8.06 18.86
C GLU A 20 18.08 7.11 20.07
N ASP A 21 17.57 7.55 21.23
CA ASP A 21 17.45 6.69 22.41
C ASP A 21 16.56 5.46 22.11
N LEU A 22 15.45 5.66 21.38
CA LEU A 22 14.59 4.57 20.90
C LEU A 22 15.35 3.60 19.98
N ARG A 23 16.09 4.11 18.97
CA ARG A 23 16.93 3.30 18.08
C ARG A 23 17.93 2.45 18.84
N VAL A 24 18.60 3.04 19.83
CA VAL A 24 19.57 2.33 20.68
C VAL A 24 18.90 1.20 21.46
N VAL A 25 17.70 1.42 21.99
CA VAL A 25 16.96 0.39 22.73
C VAL A 25 16.49 -0.74 21.82
N LEU A 26 15.89 -0.41 20.66
CA LEU A 26 15.47 -1.38 19.67
C LEU A 26 16.66 -2.23 19.17
N LYS A 27 17.83 -1.63 18.94
CA LYS A 27 19.03 -2.37 18.53
C LYS A 27 19.61 -3.29 19.61
N LYS A 28 19.46 -2.93 20.89
CA LYS A 28 20.04 -3.71 22.00
C LYS A 28 19.22 -4.94 22.37
N ARG A 29 17.92 -4.97 22.13
CA ARG A 29 17.03 -6.06 22.55
C ARG A 29 16.43 -6.76 21.35
N LYS A 30 16.81 -8.03 21.16
CA LYS A 30 16.36 -8.88 20.06
C LYS A 30 14.91 -9.39 20.20
N GLU A 31 14.29 -9.22 21.38
CA GLU A 31 13.01 -9.83 21.76
C GLU A 31 12.08 -8.80 22.40
N GLU A 32 12.03 -7.57 21.86
CA GLU A 32 11.10 -6.57 22.36
C GLU A 32 9.68 -6.89 21.87
N VAL A 33 8.76 -7.17 22.80
CA VAL A 33 7.37 -7.50 22.47
C VAL A 33 6.58 -6.21 22.20
N ILE A 34 6.21 -6.00 20.95
CA ILE A 34 5.34 -4.89 20.53
C ILE A 34 3.88 -5.28 20.68
N THR A 35 3.06 -4.33 21.14
CA THR A 35 1.62 -4.50 21.28
C THR A 35 0.87 -3.28 20.75
N THR A 36 -0.46 -3.36 20.63
CA THR A 36 -1.32 -2.21 20.34
C THR A 36 -1.09 -1.06 21.32
N GLN A 37 -0.79 -1.36 22.59
CA GLN A 37 -0.54 -0.34 23.61
C GLN A 37 0.73 0.48 23.32
N THR A 38 1.77 -0.17 22.81
CA THR A 38 3.01 0.48 22.38
C THR A 38 2.72 1.55 21.31
N PHE A 39 1.91 1.20 20.31
CA PHE A 39 1.48 2.16 19.29
C PHE A 39 0.51 3.22 19.82
N ASN A 40 -0.36 2.90 20.78
CA ASN A 40 -1.20 3.91 21.43
C ASN A 40 -0.35 5.00 22.09
N TYR A 41 0.78 4.65 22.71
CA TYR A 41 1.71 5.63 23.25
C TYR A 41 2.41 6.44 22.15
N ALA A 42 2.92 5.77 21.10
CA ALA A 42 3.57 6.46 19.99
C ALA A 42 2.64 7.48 19.31
N LEU A 43 1.37 7.13 19.09
CA LEU A 43 0.37 7.98 18.44
C LEU A 43 -0.11 9.15 19.32
N GLN A 44 0.26 9.21 20.60
CA GLN A 44 0.02 10.37 21.46
C GLN A 44 1.07 11.48 21.28
N CYS A 45 2.24 11.15 20.73
CA CYS A 45 3.29 12.13 20.45
C CYS A 45 2.86 13.15 19.37
N PRO A 46 3.50 14.33 19.33
CA PRO A 46 3.30 15.33 18.27
C PRO A 46 3.60 14.76 16.88
N GLN A 47 3.03 15.40 15.83
CA GLN A 47 2.86 14.76 14.52
C GLN A 47 4.15 14.21 13.90
N THR A 48 5.19 15.03 13.76
CA THR A 48 6.47 14.60 13.18
C THR A 48 7.16 13.53 14.02
N THR A 49 6.98 13.60 15.34
CA THR A 49 7.55 12.67 16.32
C THR A 49 6.87 11.30 16.27
N LYS A 50 5.52 11.24 16.19
CA LYS A 50 4.80 9.96 16.13
C LYS A 50 5.12 9.17 14.87
N GLU A 51 5.25 9.83 13.71
CA GLU A 51 5.51 9.17 12.44
C GLU A 51 6.91 8.54 12.43
N ALA A 52 7.90 9.27 12.96
CA ALA A 52 9.26 8.76 13.14
C ALA A 52 9.33 7.58 14.11
N ILE A 53 8.68 7.66 15.28
CA ILE A 53 8.64 6.55 16.25
C ILE A 53 8.04 5.29 15.61
N VAL A 54 6.90 5.44 14.93
CA VAL A 54 6.23 4.30 14.26
C VAL A 54 7.14 3.71 13.18
N HIS A 55 7.79 4.55 12.39
CA HIS A 55 8.74 4.09 11.37
C HIS A 55 9.90 3.30 11.99
N GLU A 56 10.54 3.79 13.04
CA GLU A 56 11.66 3.10 13.70
C GLU A 56 11.25 1.74 14.27
N ILE A 57 10.07 1.64 14.88
CA ILE A 57 9.53 0.38 15.37
C ILE A 57 9.35 -0.59 14.19
N LEU A 58 8.66 -0.19 13.12
CA LEU A 58 8.42 -1.08 11.97
C LEU A 58 9.71 -1.45 11.24
N LEU A 59 10.64 -0.52 11.10
CA LEU A 59 11.95 -0.73 10.49
C LEU A 59 12.76 -1.78 11.25
N HIS A 60 12.71 -1.78 12.58
CA HIS A 60 13.37 -2.79 13.40
C HIS A 60 12.95 -4.21 13.01
N PHE A 61 11.66 -4.45 12.77
CA PHE A 61 11.12 -5.77 12.37
C PHE A 61 11.47 -6.17 10.93
N ILE A 62 11.71 -5.20 10.04
CA ILE A 62 12.26 -5.48 8.70
C ILE A 62 13.72 -5.93 8.80
N GLN A 63 14.51 -5.23 9.63
CA GLN A 63 15.94 -5.49 9.77
C GLN A 63 16.22 -6.77 10.58
N ASN A 64 15.43 -7.01 11.62
CA ASN A 64 15.62 -8.07 12.62
C ASN A 64 14.35 -8.94 12.72
N PRO A 65 14.16 -9.90 11.81
CA PRO A 65 13.05 -10.84 11.92
C PRO A 65 13.21 -11.65 13.21
N GLY A 66 12.18 -11.63 14.04
CA GLY A 66 12.13 -12.28 15.35
C GLY A 66 10.87 -13.11 15.54
N GLU A 67 10.43 -13.29 16.79
CA GLU A 67 9.22 -14.06 17.10
C GLU A 67 7.95 -13.42 16.53
N GLN A 68 7.87 -12.07 16.55
CA GLN A 68 6.76 -11.34 15.93
C GLN A 68 7.12 -11.01 14.48
N SER A 69 6.21 -11.32 13.55
CA SER A 69 6.35 -10.94 12.15
C SER A 69 6.04 -9.46 11.96
N LEU A 70 6.60 -8.86 10.90
CA LEU A 70 6.25 -7.49 10.50
C LEU A 70 4.73 -7.32 10.31
N GLU A 71 4.07 -8.32 9.74
CA GLU A 71 2.62 -8.31 9.54
C GLU A 71 1.87 -8.18 10.87
N GLN A 72 2.23 -8.99 11.87
CA GLN A 72 1.62 -8.91 13.20
C GLN A 72 1.83 -7.54 13.84
N VAL A 73 3.03 -6.97 13.69
CA VAL A 73 3.32 -5.63 14.25
C VAL A 73 2.52 -4.54 13.55
N ILE A 74 2.35 -4.61 12.23
CA ILE A 74 1.49 -3.67 11.48
C ILE A 74 0.01 -3.83 11.89
N GLN A 75 -0.47 -5.04 12.17
CA GLN A 75 -1.83 -5.25 12.71
C GLN A 75 -2.03 -4.56 14.07
N TYR A 76 -1.01 -4.55 14.94
CA TYR A 76 -1.09 -3.80 16.20
C TYR A 76 -1.16 -2.28 15.97
N LEU A 77 -0.43 -1.77 14.98
CA LEU A 77 -0.52 -0.36 14.57
C LEU A 77 -1.92 -0.02 14.06
N ASP A 78 -2.45 -0.82 13.13
CA ASP A 78 -3.80 -0.62 12.56
C ASP A 78 -4.86 -0.62 13.67
N GLY A 79 -4.81 -1.58 14.59
CA GLY A 79 -5.70 -1.61 15.76
C GLY A 79 -5.59 -0.37 16.67
N ALA A 80 -4.40 0.21 16.82
CA ALA A 80 -4.18 1.43 17.60
C ALA A 80 -4.77 2.67 16.89
N ILE A 81 -4.57 2.79 15.57
CA ILE A 81 -5.14 3.87 14.76
C ILE A 81 -6.68 3.79 14.78
N GLN A 82 -7.24 2.60 14.56
CA GLN A 82 -8.69 2.38 14.63
C GLN A 82 -9.25 2.81 15.98
N SER A 83 -8.64 2.35 17.09
CA SER A 83 -9.07 2.69 18.45
C SER A 83 -9.11 4.20 18.69
N ARG A 84 -8.11 4.94 18.16
CA ARG A 84 -8.02 6.40 18.28
C ARG A 84 -9.10 7.13 17.47
N ILE A 85 -9.42 6.64 16.28
CA ILE A 85 -10.40 7.27 15.38
C ILE A 85 -11.83 7.04 15.88
N TYR A 86 -12.15 5.83 16.35
CA TYR A 86 -13.45 5.54 16.97
C TYR A 86 -13.68 6.38 18.24
N ALA A 87 -12.65 6.60 19.07
CA ALA A 87 -12.77 7.43 20.27
C ALA A 87 -13.03 8.93 19.99
N LYS A 88 -12.69 9.42 18.79
CA LYS A 88 -12.83 10.83 18.41
C LYS A 88 -14.16 11.17 17.71
N ASN A 89 -15.11 10.23 17.58
CA ASN A 89 -16.38 10.40 16.86
C ASN A 89 -16.22 10.96 15.42
N ASN A 90 -15.11 10.65 14.75
CA ASN A 90 -14.82 11.16 13.39
C ASN A 90 -14.50 9.99 12.43
N PRO A 91 -15.50 9.16 12.07
CA PRO A 91 -15.28 7.72 11.95
C PRO A 91 -14.72 7.19 10.62
N ILE A 92 -14.65 7.97 9.53
CA ILE A 92 -14.47 7.33 8.20
C ILE A 92 -13.50 8.04 7.25
N ARG A 93 -13.34 9.37 7.29
CA ARG A 93 -12.55 10.06 6.25
C ARG A 93 -11.03 10.00 6.44
N ASN A 94 -10.53 9.62 7.61
CA ASN A 94 -9.12 9.79 7.96
C ASN A 94 -8.38 8.48 8.33
N LEU A 95 -9.06 7.32 8.35
CA LEU A 95 -8.44 6.06 8.80
C LEU A 95 -7.38 5.58 7.80
N ASP A 96 -7.77 5.40 6.54
CA ASP A 96 -6.87 4.97 5.49
C ASP A 96 -5.74 5.99 5.26
N GLU A 97 -6.02 7.27 5.43
CA GLU A 97 -5.04 8.35 5.27
C GLU A 97 -4.00 8.35 6.39
N GLU A 98 -4.42 8.22 7.66
CA GLU A 98 -3.49 8.14 8.81
C GLU A 98 -2.63 6.88 8.72
N PHE A 99 -3.22 5.72 8.42
CA PHE A 99 -2.47 4.49 8.22
C PHE A 99 -1.46 4.61 7.07
N ARG A 100 -1.88 5.12 5.90
CA ARG A 100 -0.99 5.31 4.75
C ARG A 100 0.14 6.29 5.03
N THR A 101 -0.10 7.31 5.86
CA THR A 101 0.95 8.27 6.26
C THR A 101 2.09 7.54 6.97
N HIS A 102 1.79 6.54 7.80
CA HIS A 102 2.82 5.81 8.55
C HIS A 102 3.53 4.76 7.69
N ILE A 103 2.80 4.02 6.86
CA ILE A 103 3.39 3.01 5.95
C ILE A 103 4.31 3.66 4.91
N ASN A 104 3.98 4.88 4.46
CA ASN A 104 4.73 5.61 3.44
C ASN A 104 5.65 6.69 4.03
N PHE A 105 5.82 6.72 5.36
CA PHE A 105 6.70 7.69 6.01
C PHE A 105 8.14 7.54 5.50
N LYS A 106 8.79 8.68 5.31
CA LYS A 106 10.18 8.79 4.86
C LYS A 106 11.05 9.11 6.07
N ASP A 107 12.12 8.33 6.26
CA ASP A 107 13.15 8.64 7.25
C ASP A 107 14.04 9.83 6.84
N GLU A 108 15.12 10.04 7.59
CA GLU A 108 16.10 11.12 7.39
C GLU A 108 16.80 11.04 6.02
N GLU A 109 17.03 9.84 5.50
CA GLU A 109 17.56 9.58 4.15
C GLU A 109 16.47 9.60 3.05
N GLY A 110 15.23 9.88 3.45
CA GLY A 110 14.07 9.87 2.57
C GLY A 110 13.57 8.46 2.21
N ASN A 111 14.13 7.41 2.79
CA ASN A 111 13.74 6.03 2.52
C ASN A 111 12.43 5.70 3.25
N THR A 112 11.56 4.98 2.56
CA THR A 112 10.37 4.37 3.18
C THR A 112 10.69 2.97 3.68
N LEU A 113 9.78 2.35 4.44
CA LEU A 113 9.91 0.94 4.84
C LEU A 113 10.15 0.00 3.64
N LEU A 114 9.54 0.29 2.49
CA LEU A 114 9.74 -0.49 1.28
C LEU A 114 11.16 -0.34 0.69
N HIS A 115 11.77 0.85 0.79
CA HIS A 115 13.18 1.01 0.40
C HIS A 115 14.08 0.13 1.26
N HIS A 116 13.90 0.17 2.59
CA HIS A 116 14.66 -0.66 3.53
C HIS A 116 14.47 -2.15 3.29
N ALA A 117 13.23 -2.59 3.02
CA ALA A 117 12.97 -3.98 2.69
C ALA A 117 13.68 -4.43 1.41
N VAL A 118 13.74 -3.56 0.39
CA VAL A 118 14.50 -3.82 -0.85
C VAL A 118 16.00 -3.86 -0.59
N ILE A 119 16.56 -2.85 0.07
CA ILE A 119 18.00 -2.77 0.40
C ILE A 119 18.43 -3.99 1.22
N GLY A 120 17.60 -4.42 2.17
CA GLY A 120 17.84 -5.58 3.02
C GLY A 120 17.55 -6.94 2.37
N ASN A 121 17.15 -6.99 1.10
CA ASN A 121 16.73 -8.20 0.37
C ASN A 121 15.63 -9.01 1.10
N LYS A 122 14.69 -8.30 1.74
CA LYS A 122 13.63 -8.82 2.60
C LYS A 122 12.37 -9.14 1.79
N THR A 123 12.42 -10.26 1.04
CA THR A 123 11.41 -10.58 0.02
C THR A 123 10.00 -10.81 0.56
N GLU A 124 9.88 -11.32 1.79
CA GLU A 124 8.58 -11.52 2.45
C GLU A 124 7.96 -10.18 2.82
N GLU A 125 8.76 -9.31 3.45
CA GLU A 125 8.39 -7.96 3.87
C GLU A 125 8.03 -7.08 2.68
N ILE A 126 8.75 -7.18 1.55
CA ILE A 126 8.37 -6.52 0.28
C ILE A 126 6.96 -6.93 -0.15
N THR A 127 6.65 -8.23 -0.07
CA THR A 127 5.33 -8.75 -0.45
C THR A 127 4.26 -8.27 0.51
N THR A 128 4.51 -8.33 1.81
CA THR A 128 3.61 -7.84 2.87
C THR A 128 3.31 -6.35 2.72
N LEU A 129 4.34 -5.51 2.55
CA LEU A 129 4.18 -4.07 2.40
C LEU A 129 3.38 -3.72 1.13
N LEU A 130 3.67 -4.35 -0.01
CA LEU A 130 3.01 -4.01 -1.27
C LEU A 130 1.61 -4.60 -1.42
N VAL A 131 1.46 -5.89 -1.11
CA VAL A 131 0.25 -6.65 -1.41
C VAL A 131 -0.76 -6.56 -0.28
N THR A 132 -0.32 -6.69 0.97
CA THR A 132 -1.21 -6.66 2.14
C THR A 132 -1.53 -5.24 2.55
N TYR A 133 -0.52 -4.37 2.63
CA TYR A 133 -0.66 -3.02 3.18
C TYR A 133 -0.62 -1.89 2.15
N SER A 134 -0.56 -2.22 0.86
CA SER A 134 -0.63 -1.24 -0.24
C SER A 134 0.36 -0.07 -0.12
N ALA A 135 1.58 -0.32 0.38
CA ALA A 135 2.67 0.66 0.42
C ALA A 135 2.93 1.22 -0.99
N ASN A 136 3.25 2.50 -1.10
CA ASN A 136 3.46 3.16 -2.39
C ASN A 136 4.88 2.88 -2.94
N PRO A 137 5.03 2.13 -4.04
CA PRO A 137 6.33 1.82 -4.63
C PRO A 137 6.91 2.96 -5.46
N LEU A 138 6.24 4.11 -5.56
CA LEU A 138 6.63 5.23 -6.41
C LEU A 138 7.28 6.38 -5.64
N ILE A 139 7.40 6.25 -4.32
CA ILE A 139 8.02 7.28 -3.48
C ILE A 139 9.52 7.28 -3.76
N GLN A 140 10.08 8.48 -3.98
CA GLN A 140 11.50 8.69 -4.15
C GLN A 140 12.16 9.04 -2.81
N ASN A 141 13.33 8.44 -2.56
CA ASN A 141 14.21 8.83 -1.47
C ASN A 141 14.98 10.13 -1.77
N ALA A 142 15.92 10.51 -0.89
CA ALA A 142 16.70 11.74 -1.06
C ALA A 142 17.59 11.73 -2.33
N ASP A 143 17.96 10.56 -2.83
CA ASP A 143 18.71 10.38 -4.07
C ASP A 143 17.80 10.36 -5.33
N ASN A 144 16.51 10.67 -5.18
CA ASN A 144 15.48 10.57 -6.22
C ASN A 144 15.24 9.14 -6.74
N LYS A 145 15.63 8.12 -5.98
CA LYS A 145 15.46 6.71 -6.36
C LYS A 145 14.18 6.17 -5.76
N VAL A 146 13.42 5.41 -6.55
CA VAL A 146 12.31 4.58 -6.07
C VAL A 146 12.84 3.20 -5.64
N PRO A 147 12.08 2.39 -4.87
CA PRO A 147 12.53 1.08 -4.44
C PRO A 147 13.00 0.16 -5.59
N SER A 148 12.40 0.25 -6.78
CA SER A 148 12.82 -0.56 -7.93
C SER A 148 14.22 -0.23 -8.47
N ASP A 149 14.69 0.99 -8.26
CA ASP A 149 16.03 1.43 -8.69
C ASP A 149 17.12 0.86 -7.79
N LEU A 150 16.77 0.48 -6.56
CA LEU A 150 17.66 -0.12 -5.58
C LEU A 150 17.64 -1.65 -5.60
N ALA A 151 16.66 -2.25 -6.28
CA ALA A 151 16.45 -3.69 -6.27
C ALA A 151 17.38 -4.43 -7.24
N GLN A 152 17.93 -5.56 -6.79
CA GLN A 152 18.82 -6.41 -7.59
C GLN A 152 18.41 -7.89 -7.53
N GLY A 153 18.76 -8.65 -8.57
CA GLY A 153 18.55 -10.10 -8.65
C GLY A 153 17.13 -10.54 -8.26
N LYS A 154 17.05 -11.54 -7.36
CA LYS A 154 15.78 -12.11 -6.88
C LYS A 154 14.87 -11.07 -6.21
N THR A 155 15.45 -10.08 -5.51
CA THR A 155 14.67 -9.00 -4.88
C THR A 155 13.94 -8.17 -5.92
N LYS A 156 14.59 -7.89 -7.06
CA LYS A 156 13.98 -7.16 -8.19
C LYS A 156 12.81 -7.95 -8.79
N GLU A 157 12.96 -9.26 -8.97
CA GLU A 157 11.89 -10.14 -9.47
C GLU A 157 10.67 -10.15 -8.55
N VAL A 158 10.89 -10.36 -7.25
CA VAL A 158 9.82 -10.36 -6.24
C VAL A 158 9.14 -9.00 -6.18
N LEU A 159 9.91 -7.92 -6.17
CA LEU A 159 9.38 -6.56 -6.16
C LEU A 159 8.47 -6.30 -7.37
N ILE A 160 8.93 -6.59 -8.59
CA ILE A 160 8.15 -6.41 -9.82
C ILE A 160 6.88 -7.26 -9.78
N LYS A 161 6.97 -8.52 -9.34
CA LYS A 161 5.80 -9.41 -9.21
C LYS A 161 4.77 -8.85 -8.22
N SER A 162 5.23 -8.37 -7.06
CA SER A 162 4.36 -7.79 -6.03
C SER A 162 3.75 -6.46 -6.48
N MET A 163 4.50 -5.60 -7.17
CA MET A 163 3.98 -4.37 -7.78
C MET A 163 2.90 -4.67 -8.85
N LYS A 164 3.08 -5.69 -9.70
CA LYS A 164 2.05 -6.13 -10.65
C LYS A 164 0.78 -6.58 -9.94
N LYS A 165 0.92 -7.38 -8.87
CA LYS A 165 -0.23 -7.84 -8.07
C LYS A 165 -0.97 -6.65 -7.45
N GLN A 166 -0.24 -5.70 -6.87
CA GLN A 166 -0.81 -4.48 -6.31
C GLN A 166 -1.57 -3.64 -7.35
N ALA A 167 -0.98 -3.43 -8.54
CA ALA A 167 -1.63 -2.68 -9.62
C ALA A 167 -2.94 -3.35 -10.07
N ASN A 168 -2.96 -4.68 -10.19
CA ASN A 168 -4.16 -5.44 -10.53
C ASN A 168 -5.25 -5.29 -9.47
N THR A 169 -4.90 -5.45 -8.19
CA THR A 169 -5.85 -5.26 -7.08
C THR A 169 -6.43 -3.85 -7.08
N LYS A 170 -5.62 -2.82 -7.35
CA LYS A 170 -6.11 -1.43 -7.47
C LYS A 170 -7.08 -1.25 -8.63
N LYS A 171 -6.84 -1.87 -9.78
CA LYS A 171 -7.79 -1.87 -10.90
C LYS A 171 -9.09 -2.60 -10.54
N GLU A 172 -9.02 -3.72 -9.84
CA GLU A 172 -10.21 -4.44 -9.35
C GLU A 172 -11.02 -3.57 -8.38
N SER A 173 -10.37 -2.90 -7.41
CA SER A 173 -11.03 -1.96 -6.49
C SER A 173 -11.67 -0.77 -7.22
N ALA A 174 -10.96 -0.19 -8.19
CA ALA A 174 -11.49 0.87 -9.05
C ALA A 174 -12.72 0.41 -9.84
N MET A 175 -12.68 -0.81 -10.39
CA MET A 175 -13.79 -1.39 -11.13
C MET A 175 -15.01 -1.57 -10.23
N VAL A 176 -14.83 -2.15 -9.04
CA VAL A 176 -15.91 -2.31 -8.05
C VAL A 176 -16.48 -0.95 -7.62
N GLY A 177 -15.64 0.04 -7.34
CA GLY A 177 -16.07 1.40 -6.98
C GLY A 177 -16.85 2.11 -8.08
N SER A 178 -16.48 1.91 -9.34
CA SER A 178 -17.17 2.50 -10.50
C SER A 178 -18.57 1.91 -10.76
N LEU A 179 -18.87 0.72 -10.24
CA LEU A 179 -20.18 0.09 -10.33
C LEU A 179 -21.18 0.64 -9.28
N VAL A 180 -20.72 1.48 -8.34
CA VAL A 180 -21.53 2.02 -7.23
C VAL A 180 -21.72 3.54 -7.34
N PRO A 181 -22.65 4.02 -8.16
CA PRO A 181 -23.32 5.28 -7.84
C PRO A 181 -24.82 5.01 -7.69
N GLY A 182 -25.25 4.81 -6.44
CA GLY A 182 -26.62 5.11 -6.03
C GLY A 182 -27.75 4.19 -6.50
N VAL A 183 -27.74 2.91 -6.14
CA VAL A 183 -28.97 2.10 -6.05
C VAL A 183 -28.93 1.19 -4.82
N ILE A 184 -29.56 1.58 -3.71
CA ILE A 184 -30.27 0.59 -2.88
C ILE A 184 -31.70 0.60 -3.38
N ILE A 185 -32.07 -0.34 -4.24
CA ILE A 185 -33.42 -0.95 -4.25
C ILE A 185 -33.22 -2.39 -4.74
N GLY A 186 -33.63 -3.36 -3.92
CA GLY A 186 -33.34 -4.79 -4.12
C GLY A 186 -33.72 -5.33 -5.51
N GLY A 187 -32.83 -6.15 -6.09
CA GLY A 187 -33.16 -6.88 -7.31
C GLY A 187 -32.00 -7.31 -8.22
N PHE A 188 -30.74 -6.88 -7.99
CA PHE A 188 -29.66 -7.18 -8.93
C PHE A 188 -28.47 -7.90 -8.32
N LEU A 189 -28.73 -9.06 -7.70
CA LEU A 189 -27.69 -10.09 -7.51
C LEU A 189 -27.62 -11.08 -8.70
N GLY A 190 -28.28 -10.79 -9.82
CA GLY A 190 -28.46 -11.76 -10.89
C GLY A 190 -28.43 -11.18 -12.29
N VAL A 191 -27.45 -10.33 -12.64
CA VAL A 191 -27.12 -10.09 -14.07
C VAL A 191 -25.62 -9.88 -14.23
N VAL A 192 -24.83 -10.85 -13.78
CA VAL A 192 -23.54 -11.14 -14.41
C VAL A 192 -23.76 -12.47 -15.11
N LEU A 193 -23.77 -12.42 -16.44
CA LEU A 193 -23.96 -13.52 -17.40
C LEU A 193 -25.42 -13.82 -17.81
N GLY A 194 -25.78 -13.34 -19.00
CA GLY A 194 -26.82 -13.93 -19.84
C GLY A 194 -28.25 -13.44 -19.60
N ALA A 195 -28.83 -12.80 -20.62
CA ALA A 195 -30.27 -12.64 -20.88
C ALA A 195 -31.23 -12.55 -19.67
N GLY A 196 -31.76 -11.36 -19.36
CA GLY A 196 -32.87 -11.26 -18.39
C GLY A 196 -33.43 -9.86 -18.14
N VAL A 197 -34.38 -9.46 -19.00
CA VAL A 197 -35.61 -8.69 -18.73
C VAL A 197 -35.58 -7.65 -17.58
N CYS A 198 -35.76 -6.37 -17.94
CA CYS A 198 -36.21 -5.34 -17.00
C CYS A 198 -37.71 -5.53 -16.69
N VAL A 199 -38.08 -5.93 -15.47
CA VAL A 199 -39.46 -5.81 -15.00
C VAL A 199 -39.65 -4.40 -14.46
N ALA A 200 -40.25 -3.53 -15.27
CA ALA A 200 -40.73 -2.23 -14.83
C ALA A 200 -42.04 -2.41 -14.05
N VAL A 201 -42.06 -2.05 -12.76
CA VAL A 201 -43.33 -1.76 -12.08
C VAL A 201 -43.71 -0.33 -12.45
N SER A 202 -44.71 -0.18 -13.32
CA SER A 202 -45.47 1.06 -13.42
C SER A 202 -46.91 0.70 -13.72
N LEU A 203 -47.76 1.02 -12.74
CA LEU A 203 -49.21 0.94 -12.83
C LEU A 203 -49.71 1.72 -14.06
N SER A 204 -50.61 1.08 -14.80
CA SER A 204 -51.61 1.62 -15.72
C SER A 204 -51.16 2.47 -16.92
N GLY A 205 -51.18 1.81 -18.08
CA GLY A 205 -51.94 2.28 -19.24
C GLY A 205 -51.32 3.40 -20.09
N GLY A 206 -50.55 3.03 -21.10
CA GLY A 206 -50.31 3.90 -22.26
C GLY A 206 -48.87 3.85 -22.78
N MET A 207 -48.74 3.56 -24.07
CA MET A 207 -47.53 3.53 -24.89
C MET A 207 -46.49 4.61 -24.54
N ILE A 208 -45.24 4.19 -24.32
CA ILE A 208 -43.94 4.70 -24.84
C ILE A 208 -42.86 4.02 -23.97
N LEU A 209 -42.37 2.83 -24.35
CA LEU A 209 -41.28 2.14 -23.60
C LEU A 209 -40.18 1.54 -24.49
N GLY A 210 -40.24 1.73 -25.81
CA GLY A 210 -39.26 1.15 -26.74
C GLY A 210 -37.99 1.99 -26.98
N VAL A 211 -38.00 3.30 -26.65
CA VAL A 211 -36.93 4.24 -27.06
C VAL A 211 -36.15 4.83 -25.87
N MET A 212 -36.65 4.71 -24.64
CA MET A 212 -36.01 5.29 -23.44
C MET A 212 -35.08 4.32 -22.68
N ILE A 213 -35.13 3.02 -22.99
CA ILE A 213 -34.32 2.00 -22.29
C ILE A 213 -32.93 1.85 -22.93
N ALA A 214 -32.81 1.97 -24.25
CA ALA A 214 -31.51 1.84 -24.93
C ALA A 214 -30.59 3.05 -24.67
N SER A 215 -31.16 4.26 -24.56
CA SER A 215 -30.41 5.49 -24.32
C SER A 215 -29.89 5.61 -22.90
N SER A 216 -30.66 5.16 -21.90
CA SER A 216 -30.22 5.16 -20.49
C SER A 216 -29.13 4.12 -20.21
N LEU A 217 -29.14 2.97 -20.90
CA LEU A 217 -28.11 1.95 -20.74
C LEU A 217 -26.75 2.36 -21.33
N VAL A 218 -26.74 2.97 -22.51
CA VAL A 218 -25.48 3.46 -23.12
C VAL A 218 -24.89 4.58 -22.28
N ALA A 219 -25.73 5.48 -21.75
CA ALA A 219 -25.28 6.55 -20.87
C ALA A 219 -24.72 6.03 -19.54
N SER A 220 -25.35 5.03 -18.90
CA SER A 220 -24.86 4.46 -17.64
C SER A 220 -23.54 3.69 -17.80
N ILE A 221 -23.36 2.95 -18.89
CA ILE A 221 -22.09 2.30 -19.23
C ILE A 221 -20.99 3.35 -19.45
N ALA A 222 -21.29 4.42 -20.20
CA ALA A 222 -20.32 5.48 -20.45
C ALA A 222 -19.90 6.20 -19.15
N ILE A 223 -20.86 6.48 -18.24
CA ILE A 223 -20.59 7.08 -16.94
C ILE A 223 -19.76 6.14 -16.05
N GLY A 224 -20.12 4.85 -15.99
CA GLY A 224 -19.38 3.82 -15.26
C GLY A 224 -17.92 3.71 -15.71
N LEU A 225 -17.70 3.65 -17.03
CA LEU A 225 -16.35 3.63 -17.61
C LEU A 225 -15.57 4.92 -17.31
N ALA A 226 -16.22 6.08 -17.37
CA ALA A 226 -15.58 7.35 -17.02
C ALA A 226 -15.16 7.38 -15.54
N MET A 227 -16.02 6.94 -14.60
CA MET A 227 -15.68 6.87 -13.18
C MET A 227 -14.56 5.87 -12.90
N TYR A 228 -14.52 4.74 -13.61
CA TYR A 228 -13.43 3.77 -13.52
C TYR A 228 -12.09 4.39 -13.90
N PHE A 229 -12.00 5.01 -15.09
CA PHE A 229 -10.76 5.60 -15.59
C PHE A 229 -10.31 6.82 -14.80
N LEU A 230 -11.23 7.58 -14.21
CA LEU A 230 -10.94 8.75 -13.37
C LEU A 230 -10.69 8.40 -11.89
N SER A 231 -10.77 7.12 -11.51
CA SER A 231 -10.54 6.71 -10.13
C SER A 231 -9.05 6.85 -9.74
N GLN A 232 -8.80 7.28 -8.51
CA GLN A 232 -7.45 7.43 -7.98
C GLN A 232 -6.68 6.10 -7.98
N ASP A 233 -7.36 4.98 -7.71
CA ASP A 233 -6.75 3.66 -7.74
C ASP A 233 -6.35 3.22 -9.16
N TYR A 234 -7.13 3.57 -10.18
CA TYR A 234 -6.76 3.31 -11.58
C TYR A 234 -5.51 4.09 -12.00
N GLU A 235 -5.45 5.39 -11.67
CA GLU A 235 -4.28 6.21 -11.98
C GLU A 235 -3.01 5.71 -11.24
N GLN A 236 -3.14 5.32 -9.97
CA GLN A 236 -2.03 4.71 -9.23
C GLN A 236 -1.59 3.39 -9.88
N ALA A 237 -2.52 2.52 -10.27
CA ALA A 237 -2.18 1.27 -10.95
C ALA A 237 -1.42 1.51 -12.26
N LYS A 238 -1.87 2.48 -13.05
CA LYS A 238 -1.22 2.85 -14.31
C LYS A 238 0.18 3.42 -14.09
N ALA A 239 0.38 4.22 -13.05
CA ALA A 239 1.70 4.74 -12.69
C ALA A 239 2.65 3.59 -12.28
N ILE A 240 2.18 2.63 -11.50
CA ILE A 240 2.95 1.42 -11.12
C ILE A 240 3.33 0.61 -12.37
N GLU A 241 2.40 0.37 -13.28
CA GLU A 241 2.66 -0.36 -14.53
C GLU A 241 3.68 0.34 -15.43
N LYS A 242 3.64 1.68 -15.50
CA LYS A 242 4.63 2.48 -16.24
C LYS A 242 6.03 2.32 -15.64
N THR A 243 6.17 2.32 -14.32
CA THR A 243 7.46 2.07 -13.67
C THR A 243 7.95 0.65 -13.95
N ILE A 244 7.08 -0.36 -13.87
CA ILE A 244 7.43 -1.75 -14.19
C ILE A 244 7.91 -1.91 -15.63
N SER A 245 7.25 -1.28 -16.60
CA SER A 245 7.64 -1.39 -18.01
C SER A 245 9.01 -0.76 -18.27
N THR A 246 9.27 0.39 -17.64
CA THR A 246 10.59 1.06 -17.68
C THR A 246 11.67 0.14 -17.12
N VAL A 247 11.48 -0.37 -15.90
CA VAL A 247 12.43 -1.27 -15.23
C VAL A 247 12.64 -2.58 -16.02
N SER A 248 11.59 -3.12 -16.66
CA SER A 248 11.70 -4.35 -17.45
C SER A 248 12.48 -4.14 -18.75
N SER A 249 12.37 -2.95 -19.36
CA SER A 249 13.14 -2.62 -20.57
C SER A 249 14.63 -2.54 -20.29
N GLU A 250 15.04 -2.01 -19.14
CA GLU A 250 16.45 -1.96 -18.73
C GLU A 250 17.07 -3.35 -18.54
N ILE A 251 16.32 -4.30 -17.95
CA ILE A 251 16.79 -5.68 -17.77
C ILE A 251 17.11 -6.34 -19.12
N SER A 252 16.26 -6.13 -20.14
CA SER A 252 16.48 -6.73 -21.46
C SER A 252 17.74 -6.23 -22.18
N VAL A 253 18.20 -5.02 -21.85
CA VAL A 253 19.42 -4.42 -22.42
C VAL A 253 20.68 -4.95 -21.74
N ASP A 254 20.63 -5.18 -20.42
CA ASP A 254 21.77 -5.63 -19.62
C ASP A 254 22.12 -7.12 -19.91
N ASP A 255 21.13 -8.00 -20.06
CA ASP A 255 21.36 -9.41 -20.44
C ASP A 255 22.03 -9.55 -21.84
N THR A 256 21.77 -8.61 -22.74
CA THR A 256 22.35 -8.62 -24.10
C THR A 256 23.82 -8.19 -24.11
N THR A 257 24.25 -7.35 -23.16
CA THR A 257 25.65 -6.90 -23.05
C THR A 257 26.52 -7.92 -22.31
N VAL A 258 25.98 -8.63 -21.31
CA VAL A 258 26.69 -9.73 -20.62
C VAL A 258 26.94 -10.92 -21.56
N ALA A 259 26.01 -11.21 -22.49
CA ALA A 259 26.19 -12.26 -23.49
C ALA A 259 27.30 -11.99 -24.52
N ASN A 260 27.69 -10.72 -24.72
CA ASN A 260 28.66 -10.32 -25.76
C ASN A 260 30.09 -10.08 -25.23
N GLY A 261 30.31 -10.17 -23.91
CA GLY A 261 31.61 -9.94 -23.25
C GLY A 261 32.50 -11.17 -23.06
N LYS A 262 32.03 -12.38 -23.43
CA LYS A 262 32.76 -13.65 -23.21
C LYS A 262 33.44 -14.15 -24.50
N LYS A 263 34.35 -13.36 -25.05
CA LYS A 263 35.40 -13.84 -25.99
C LYS A 263 36.76 -13.39 -25.47
N GLU A 264 37.35 -14.19 -24.58
CA GLU A 264 38.77 -14.11 -24.28
C GLU A 264 39.60 -14.46 -25.53
N PRO A 265 40.71 -13.78 -25.80
CA PRO A 265 41.64 -14.16 -26.84
C PRO A 265 42.42 -15.41 -26.39
N GLN A 266 42.28 -16.50 -27.15
CA GLN A 266 43.15 -17.67 -27.03
C GLN A 266 44.58 -17.26 -27.41
N LEU A 267 45.47 -17.28 -26.44
CA LEU A 267 46.90 -17.10 -26.61
C LEU A 267 47.51 -18.46 -27.00
N THR A 268 47.94 -18.59 -28.26
CA THR A 268 48.94 -19.57 -28.71
C THR A 268 49.82 -18.93 -29.76
#